data_AF-A0A6B3SHY5-F1
#
_entry.id   AF-A0A6B3SHY5-F1
#
_cell.length_a   1.000
_cell.length_b   1.000
_cell.length_c   1.000
_cell.angle_alpha   90.00
_cell.angle_beta   90.00
_cell.angle_gamma   90.00
#
_symmetry.space_group_name_H-M   'P 1'
#
loop_
_entity.id
_entity.type
_entity.pdbx_description
1 polymer ?
#
loop_
_entity_poly.entity_id
_entity_poly.type
_entity_poly.pdbx_seq_one_letter_code
_entity_poly.pdbx_strand_id
1 'polypeptide(L)'
;MSSTNGMNGAAGNAGMSAVEKRQLSEDFSPQGQYRIATKEAQAAYQDALKECRQSGSDRNSCMTEAKRNLQSDLAQAKQNLSSGR
;
A
#
# COMPACT_ATOMS: atom_id res chain seq x y z
N MET A 1 61.51 -9.02 -16.45
CA MET A 1 60.44 -8.79 -17.43
C MET A 1 59.13 -9.15 -16.77
N SER A 2 58.45 -8.15 -16.22
CA SER A 2 57.14 -8.29 -15.59
C SER A 2 56.09 -7.87 -16.61
N SER A 3 55.16 -8.75 -16.97
CA SER A 3 53.85 -8.42 -17.55
C SER A 3 53.04 -9.68 -17.86
N THR A 4 51.93 -9.88 -17.16
CA THR A 4 50.57 -10.03 -17.72
C THR A 4 49.59 -10.04 -16.54
N ASN A 5 48.87 -8.93 -16.31
CA ASN A 5 47.53 -8.63 -16.81
C ASN A 5 46.39 -9.42 -16.14
N GLY A 6 45.75 -8.75 -15.17
CA GLY A 6 44.31 -8.49 -15.09
C GLY A 6 43.33 -9.65 -15.25
N MET A 7 42.66 -10.02 -14.14
CA MET A 7 41.32 -10.59 -14.15
C MET A 7 40.51 -10.07 -12.95
N ASN A 8 39.75 -9.01 -13.24
CA ASN A 8 38.41 -8.68 -12.79
C ASN A 8 37.88 -9.33 -11.50
N GLY A 9 37.76 -8.50 -10.46
CA GLY A 9 36.74 -8.71 -9.44
C GLY A 9 35.36 -8.48 -10.04
N ALA A 10 34.52 -9.51 -10.03
CA ALA A 10 33.07 -9.42 -10.11
C ALA A 10 32.45 -10.80 -9.81
N ALA A 11 32.07 -11.02 -8.56
CA ALA A 11 31.13 -12.07 -8.21
C ALA A 11 30.25 -11.58 -7.07
N GLY A 12 29.60 -10.42 -7.30
CA GLY A 12 28.49 -9.99 -6.47
C GLY A 12 27.26 -10.85 -6.75
N ASN A 13 26.73 -11.48 -5.71
CA ASN A 13 25.35 -11.95 -5.58
C ASN A 13 24.74 -12.73 -6.75
N ALA A 14 25.26 -13.95 -7.00
CA ALA A 14 24.47 -15.00 -7.63
C ALA A 14 23.84 -15.87 -6.54
N GLY A 15 22.58 -15.61 -6.17
CA GLY A 15 21.95 -16.47 -5.15
C GLY A 15 20.50 -16.21 -4.75
N MET A 16 19.86 -15.11 -5.11
CA MET A 16 18.42 -14.95 -4.79
C MET A 16 17.57 -15.71 -5.82
N SER A 17 16.95 -16.80 -5.36
CA SER A 17 16.01 -17.59 -6.15
C SER A 17 14.84 -16.72 -6.62
N ALA A 18 14.23 -17.05 -7.77
CA ALA A 18 13.06 -16.32 -8.28
C ALA A 18 11.88 -16.34 -7.29
N VAL A 19 11.86 -17.32 -6.38
CA VAL A 19 10.90 -17.42 -5.27
C VAL A 19 11.21 -16.38 -4.19
N GLU A 20 12.48 -16.20 -3.84
CA GLU A 20 12.93 -15.21 -2.84
C GLU A 20 12.65 -13.77 -3.31
N LYS A 21 12.85 -13.48 -4.61
CA LYS A 21 12.46 -12.19 -5.20
C LYS A 21 10.95 -11.92 -5.14
N ARG A 22 10.12 -12.96 -5.21
CA ARG A 22 8.65 -12.84 -5.08
C ARG A 22 8.20 -12.75 -3.62
N GLN A 23 8.93 -13.37 -2.70
CA GLN A 23 8.69 -13.27 -1.26
C GLN A 23 9.05 -11.89 -0.71
N LEU A 24 10.03 -11.22 -1.32
CA LEU A 24 10.48 -9.87 -0.98
C LEU A 24 9.72 -8.76 -1.71
N SER A 25 8.96 -9.08 -2.77
CA SER A 25 8.18 -8.09 -3.49
C SER A 25 6.81 -7.92 -2.85
N GLU A 26 6.52 -6.73 -2.31
CA GLU A 26 5.14 -6.36 -1.97
C GLU A 26 4.25 -6.47 -3.21
N ASP A 27 3.00 -6.90 -3.03
CA ASP A 27 2.04 -7.06 -4.12
C ASP A 27 1.58 -5.68 -4.61
N PHE A 28 2.41 -5.04 -5.44
CA PHE A 28 2.12 -3.77 -6.10
C PHE A 28 1.21 -3.92 -7.33
N SER A 29 0.58 -5.09 -7.53
CA SER A 29 -0.45 -5.22 -8.56
C SER A 29 -1.59 -4.24 -8.30
N PRO A 30 -2.31 -3.77 -9.33
CA PRO A 30 -3.50 -2.94 -9.13
C PRO A 30 -4.50 -3.55 -8.13
N GLN A 31 -4.64 -4.89 -8.14
CA GLN A 31 -5.48 -5.62 -7.19
C GLN A 31 -4.91 -5.60 -5.76
N GLY A 32 -3.59 -5.69 -5.60
CA GLY A 32 -2.90 -5.53 -4.32
C GLY A 32 -3.08 -4.13 -3.75
N GLN A 33 -2.83 -3.10 -4.56
CA GLN A 33 -3.02 -1.69 -4.19
C GLN A 33 -4.47 -1.39 -3.82
N TYR A 34 -5.45 -1.90 -4.58
CA TYR A 34 -6.87 -1.77 -4.25
C TYR A 34 -7.21 -2.37 -2.88
N ARG A 35 -6.67 -3.56 -2.58
CA ARG A 35 -6.87 -4.23 -1.28
C ARG A 35 -6.26 -3.43 -0.14
N ILE A 36 -5.09 -2.83 -0.35
CA ILE A 36 -4.43 -1.95 0.63
C ILE A 36 -5.28 -0.69 0.85
N ALA A 37 -5.60 0.06 -0.19
CA ALA A 37 -6.40 1.29 -0.10
C ALA A 37 -7.76 1.06 0.56
N THR A 38 -8.43 -0.06 0.26
CA THR A 38 -9.70 -0.43 0.90
C THR A 38 -9.53 -0.68 2.40
N LYS A 39 -8.44 -1.35 2.82
CA LYS A 39 -8.16 -1.60 4.24
C LYS A 39 -7.83 -0.31 4.97
N GLU A 40 -7.02 0.56 4.37
CA GLU A 40 -6.67 1.86 4.93
C GLU A 40 -7.89 2.75 5.10
N ALA A 41 -8.76 2.83 4.09
CA ALA A 41 -10.03 3.57 4.18
C ALA A 41 -10.91 3.04 5.32
N GLN A 42 -10.99 1.72 5.50
CA GLN A 42 -11.74 1.12 6.61
C GLN A 42 -11.12 1.42 7.97
N ALA A 43 -9.79 1.39 8.10
CA ALA A 43 -9.09 1.73 9.32
C ALA A 43 -9.32 3.21 9.68
N ALA A 44 -9.12 4.12 8.72
CA ALA A 44 -9.38 5.54 8.89
C ALA A 44 -10.83 5.83 9.29
N TYR A 45 -11.80 5.13 8.68
CA TYR A 45 -13.20 5.22 9.09
C TYR A 45 -13.40 4.79 10.54
N GLN A 46 -12.85 3.64 10.96
CA GLN A 46 -12.98 3.17 12.33
C GLN A 46 -12.36 4.14 13.34
N ASP A 47 -11.23 4.74 13.01
CA ASP A 47 -10.57 5.74 13.86
C ASP A 47 -11.40 7.02 13.93
N ALA A 48 -11.91 7.51 12.80
CA ALA A 48 -12.87 8.62 12.78
C ALA A 48 -14.12 8.31 13.63
N LEU A 49 -14.65 7.08 13.61
CA LEU A 49 -15.77 6.71 14.48
C LEU A 49 -15.40 6.77 15.98
N LYS A 50 -14.16 6.45 16.35
CA LYS A 50 -13.70 6.57 17.74
C LYS A 50 -13.61 8.04 18.15
N GLU A 51 -13.11 8.90 17.28
CA GLU A 51 -13.04 10.35 17.49
C GLU A 51 -14.45 10.96 17.58
N CYS A 52 -15.35 10.61 16.66
CA CYS A 52 -16.74 11.09 16.66
C CYS A 52 -17.49 10.73 17.95
N ARG A 53 -17.15 9.60 18.58
CA ARG A 53 -17.75 9.21 19.88
C ARG A 53 -17.34 10.15 21.02
N GLN A 54 -16.21 10.84 20.88
CA GLN A 54 -15.70 11.82 21.85
C GLN A 54 -16.28 13.23 21.61
N SER A 55 -16.83 13.52 20.42
CA SER A 55 -17.33 14.85 20.03
C SER A 55 -18.64 15.31 20.69
N GLY A 56 -19.27 14.50 21.54
CA GLY A 56 -20.48 14.91 22.26
C GLY A 56 -21.67 15.21 21.32
N SER A 57 -22.08 16.48 21.23
CA SER A 57 -23.26 16.95 20.48
C SER A 57 -23.14 16.77 18.96
N ASP A 58 -21.92 16.85 18.42
CA ASP A 58 -21.70 16.79 16.96
C ASP A 58 -21.47 15.38 16.44
N ARG A 59 -21.61 14.38 17.32
CA ARG A 59 -21.36 12.97 17.00
C ARG A 59 -22.08 12.52 15.73
N ASN A 60 -23.36 12.83 15.56
CA ASN A 60 -24.12 12.36 14.39
C ASN A 60 -23.63 12.97 13.07
N SER A 61 -23.28 14.26 13.08
CA SER A 61 -22.71 14.95 11.92
C SER A 61 -21.33 14.38 11.59
N CYS A 62 -20.47 14.20 12.60
CA CYS A 62 -19.16 13.59 12.45
C CYS A 62 -19.23 12.18 11.86
N MET A 63 -20.13 11.32 12.37
CA MET A 63 -20.29 9.94 11.86
C MET A 63 -20.80 9.92 10.40
N THR A 64 -21.63 10.91 10.03
CA THR A 64 -22.12 11.07 8.66
C THR A 64 -20.98 11.47 7.73
N GLU A 65 -20.13 12.40 8.15
CA GLU A 65 -18.95 12.83 7.41
C GLU A 65 -17.93 11.70 7.27
N ALA A 66 -17.62 10.98 8.35
CA ALA A 66 -16.74 9.83 8.32
C ALA A 66 -17.22 8.77 7.32
N LYS A 67 -18.54 8.52 7.27
CA LYS A 67 -19.14 7.59 6.29
C LYS A 67 -19.02 8.11 4.86
N ARG A 68 -19.20 9.42 4.64
CA ARG A 68 -19.03 10.05 3.32
C ARG A 68 -17.59 9.93 2.83
N ASN A 69 -16.62 10.13 3.72
CA ASN A 69 -15.19 10.00 3.40
C ASN A 69 -14.87 8.55 3.02
N LEU A 70 -15.31 7.57 3.83
CA LEU A 70 -15.16 6.16 3.48
C LEU A 70 -15.72 5.84 2.08
N GLN A 71 -16.91 6.33 1.75
CA GLN A 71 -17.51 6.10 0.43
C GLN A 71 -16.69 6.72 -0.69
N SER A 72 -16.13 7.92 -0.48
CA SER A 72 -15.23 8.57 -1.43
C SER A 72 -13.96 7.75 -1.64
N ASP A 73 -13.32 7.31 -0.55
CA ASP A 73 -12.06 6.55 -0.61
C ASP A 73 -12.25 5.21 -1.33
N LEU A 74 -13.35 4.50 -1.04
CA LEU A 74 -13.69 3.25 -1.72
C LEU A 74 -13.98 3.48 -3.21
N ALA A 75 -14.67 4.57 -3.55
CA ALA A 75 -14.92 4.92 -4.95
C ALA A 75 -13.62 5.23 -5.69
N GLN A 76 -12.71 5.99 -5.06
CA GLN A 76 -11.39 6.30 -5.60
C GLN A 76 -10.53 5.05 -5.77
N ALA A 77 -10.47 4.18 -4.76
CA ALA A 77 -9.75 2.91 -4.84
C ALA A 77 -10.26 2.07 -6.02
N LYS A 78 -11.59 1.99 -6.21
CA LYS A 78 -12.20 1.25 -7.31
C LYS A 78 -11.90 1.90 -8.67
N GLN A 79 -11.89 3.23 -8.75
CA GLN A 79 -11.51 3.96 -9.96
C GLN A 79 -10.05 3.68 -10.32
N ASN A 80 -9.14 3.71 -9.34
CA ASN A 80 -7.72 3.41 -9.55
C ASN A 80 -7.54 1.98 -10.07
N LEU A 81 -8.20 1.00 -9.45
CA LEU A 81 -8.22 -0.39 -9.92
C LEU A 81 -8.71 -0.53 -11.36
N SER A 82 -9.80 0.15 -11.70
CA SER A 82 -10.38 0.11 -13.05
C SER A 82 -9.54 0.84 -14.09
N SER A 83 -8.75 1.83 -13.67
CA SER A 83 -7.90 2.63 -14.55
C SER A 83 -6.53 2.01 -14.81
N GLY A 84 -6.16 0.97 -14.05
CA GLY A 84 -4.85 0.29 -14.17
C GLY A 84 -3.65 1.18 -13.88
N ARG A 85 -3.85 2.26 -13.12
CA ARG A 85 -2.77 3.12 -12.60
C ARG A 85 -2.08 2.48 -11.40
#